data_AF-A0A6B0V6A3-F1
#
_entry.id   AF-A0A6B0V6A3-F1
#
_cell.length_a   1.000
_cell.length_b   1.000
_cell.length_c   1.000
_cell.angle_alpha   90.00
_cell.angle_beta   90.00
_cell.angle_gamma   90.00
#
_symmetry.space_group_name_H-M   'P 1'
#
loop_
_entity.id
_entity.type
_entity.pdbx_description
1 polymer ?
#
loop_
_entity_poly.entity_id
_entity_poly.type
_entity_poly.pdbx_seq_one_letter_code
_entity_poly.pdbx_strand_id
1 'polypeptide(L)'
;IRLWCHQCNCQRMENVKTTPYLGLRFDEHVTWGIAKPGGLCSEKNRVAVVEDVPHTYSMTQLIAHELAHTLGATHDGDQSGTPLNSCSRGGGYLMAPYTLGRNRGHFSKCSIQQIQEFVKKLDEDCKKVSSESKPYQANTTVLPGTNMSVINYCKLKHPHFCDFTAKEEQMNKCTFECCPRGRVKCYYVEQLHEKCTSAVDIQNSLPCPYKCCSRETFKCFNETALDGTSCGKERMCFRGECIPLWDPFRKKESSTSPAADESSTKAP
;
A
#
# COMPACT_ATOMS: atom_id res chain seq x y z
N ILE A 1 12.00 2.23 5.38
CA ILE A 1 11.98 1.56 6.72
C ILE A 1 11.49 0.12 6.49
N ARG A 2 12.09 -0.90 7.12
CA ARG A 2 11.65 -2.30 6.98
C ARG A 2 10.71 -2.65 8.13
N LEU A 3 9.55 -3.21 7.81
CA LEU A 3 8.53 -3.59 8.80
C LEU A 3 8.40 -5.11 8.84
N TRP A 4 8.40 -5.67 10.06
CA TRP A 4 8.21 -7.09 10.32
C TRP A 4 6.85 -7.27 10.99
N CYS A 5 5.99 -8.10 10.42
CA CYS A 5 4.67 -8.38 10.99
C CYS A 5 4.64 -9.82 11.50
N HIS A 6 4.48 -9.96 12.82
CA HIS A 6 4.21 -11.22 13.49
C HIS A 6 2.81 -11.10 14.11
N GLN A 7 1.91 -12.05 13.80
CA GLN A 7 0.57 -12.12 14.38
C GLN A 7 -0.21 -10.79 14.37
N CYS A 8 -0.26 -10.12 13.21
CA CYS A 8 -0.98 -8.85 13.05
C CYS A 8 -0.46 -7.67 13.91
N ASN A 9 0.70 -7.81 14.55
CA ASN A 9 1.39 -6.73 15.22
C ASN A 9 2.60 -6.31 14.38
N CYS A 10 2.42 -5.30 13.53
CA CYS A 10 3.49 -4.78 12.70
C CYS A 10 4.34 -3.82 13.53
N GLN A 11 5.56 -4.24 13.86
CA GLN A 11 6.48 -3.42 14.65
C GLN A 11 7.48 -2.73 13.73
N ARG A 12 7.71 -1.43 14.01
CA ARG A 12 8.80 -0.65 13.43
C ARG A 12 10.11 -1.28 13.87
N MET A 13 10.88 -1.82 12.93
CA MET A 13 12.21 -2.34 13.26
C MET A 13 13.21 -1.18 13.28
N GLU A 14 13.49 -0.67 14.47
CA GLU A 14 14.65 0.19 14.72
C GLU A 14 15.82 -0.72 15.15
N ASN A 15 16.92 -0.70 14.39
CA ASN A 15 18.19 -1.38 14.70
C ASN A 15 18.25 -2.91 14.61
N VAL A 16 17.70 -3.54 13.58
CA VAL A 16 18.08 -4.93 13.25
C VAL A 16 19.39 -4.93 12.48
N LYS A 17 20.49 -5.29 13.17
CA LYS A 17 21.68 -5.83 12.49
C LYS A 17 21.23 -7.12 11.79
N THR A 18 21.19 -7.09 10.46
CA THR A 18 20.91 -8.27 9.65
C THR A 18 21.87 -9.38 10.03
N THR A 19 21.38 -10.42 10.71
CA THR A 19 22.12 -11.66 10.87
C THR A 19 22.36 -12.26 9.47
N PRO A 20 23.56 -12.81 9.19
CA PRO A 20 23.94 -13.22 7.82
C PRO A 20 23.08 -14.33 7.22
N TYR A 21 22.23 -14.99 8.03
CA TYR A 21 21.38 -16.09 7.58
C TYR A 21 20.14 -15.66 6.78
N LEU A 22 19.85 -14.36 6.72
CA LEU A 22 18.66 -13.81 6.05
C LEU A 22 19.02 -12.76 5.02
N GLY A 23 20.14 -12.93 4.31
CA GLY A 23 20.75 -12.00 3.34
C GLY A 23 19.82 -11.31 2.34
N LEU A 24 18.99 -10.38 2.82
CA LEU A 24 18.04 -9.59 2.05
C LEU A 24 18.64 -8.20 1.85
N ARG A 25 19.58 -8.11 0.90
CA ARG A 25 19.59 -6.95 0.01
C ARG A 25 18.43 -7.17 -0.95
N PHE A 26 17.41 -6.32 -0.89
CA PHE A 26 16.52 -6.14 -2.02
C PHE A 26 17.41 -5.47 -3.08
N ASP A 27 18.06 -6.28 -3.91
CA ASP A 27 18.85 -5.76 -5.02
C ASP A 27 17.87 -5.02 -5.94
N GLU A 28 18.32 -3.88 -6.45
CA GLU A 28 17.53 -2.98 -7.28
C GLU A 28 16.86 -3.81 -8.39
N HIS A 29 15.52 -3.92 -8.39
CA HIS A 29 14.65 -3.69 -9.57
C HIS A 29 13.22 -4.30 -9.53
N VAL A 30 12.78 -5.23 -8.67
CA VAL A 30 11.42 -5.81 -8.89
C VAL A 30 10.60 -6.27 -7.67
N THR A 31 11.05 -6.14 -6.41
CA THR A 31 10.30 -6.73 -5.28
C THR A 31 10.23 -5.83 -4.06
N TRP A 32 9.02 -5.40 -3.70
CA TRP A 32 8.72 -4.49 -2.58
C TRP A 32 8.27 -5.20 -1.30
N GLY A 33 8.14 -6.53 -1.34
CA GLY A 33 7.70 -7.37 -0.23
C GLY A 33 8.02 -8.85 -0.44
N ILE A 34 8.05 -9.60 0.66
CA ILE A 34 8.19 -11.05 0.65
C ILE A 34 7.44 -11.67 1.83
N ALA A 35 6.75 -12.77 1.57
CA ALA A 35 6.09 -13.60 2.56
C ALA A 35 6.41 -15.07 2.39
N LYS A 36 6.22 -15.84 3.46
CA LYS A 36 6.19 -17.31 3.37
C LYS A 36 4.78 -17.76 2.97
N PRO A 37 4.62 -18.42 1.80
CA PRO A 37 3.32 -18.89 1.36
C PRO A 37 2.68 -19.84 2.37
N GLY A 38 1.40 -19.65 2.69
CA GLY A 38 0.66 -20.48 3.65
C GLY A 38 1.25 -20.48 5.07
N GLY A 39 2.02 -19.46 5.43
CA GLY A 39 2.74 -19.38 6.68
C GLY A 39 1.89 -18.99 7.90
N LEU A 40 0.64 -18.57 7.72
CA LEU A 40 -0.21 -18.14 8.84
C LEU A 40 -0.31 -19.26 9.90
N CYS A 41 -0.11 -18.89 11.17
CA CYS A 41 -0.05 -19.79 12.33
C CYS A 41 1.05 -20.85 12.35
N SER A 42 1.82 -21.05 11.27
CA SER A 42 2.99 -21.92 11.29
C SER A 42 4.03 -21.41 12.28
N GLU A 43 4.58 -22.27 13.14
CA GLU A 43 5.60 -21.88 14.13
C GLU A 43 6.84 -21.22 13.51
N LYS A 44 7.26 -21.68 12.32
CA LYS A 44 8.51 -21.25 11.68
C LYS A 44 8.31 -20.34 10.46
N ASN A 45 7.10 -20.31 9.89
CA ASN A 45 6.84 -19.65 8.62
C ASN A 45 5.89 -18.44 8.72
N ARG A 46 5.50 -18.00 9.92
CA ARG A 46 4.60 -16.85 10.12
C ARG A 46 5.28 -15.49 9.88
N VAL A 47 5.69 -15.21 8.64
CA VAL A 47 6.44 -13.99 8.29
C VAL A 47 5.98 -13.37 6.97
N ALA A 48 5.83 -12.05 7.01
CA ALA A 48 5.70 -11.15 5.87
C ALA A 48 6.55 -9.90 6.14
N VAL A 49 7.28 -9.44 5.13
CA VAL A 49 8.17 -8.27 5.20
C VAL A 49 7.90 -7.39 4.00
N VAL A 50 7.76 -6.09 4.22
CA VAL A 50 7.57 -5.10 3.16
C VAL A 50 8.52 -3.93 3.34
N GLU A 51 8.88 -3.31 2.23
CA GLU A 51 9.57 -2.04 2.21
C GLU A 51 8.57 -0.88 2.23
N ASP A 52 8.75 0.04 3.19
CA ASP A 52 7.90 1.22 3.34
C ASP A 52 8.67 2.52 3.13
N VAL A 53 7.98 3.48 2.51
CA VAL A 53 8.34 4.89 2.46
C VAL A 53 7.47 5.63 3.49
N PRO A 54 8.03 6.05 4.64
CA PRO A 54 7.24 6.58 5.75
C PRO A 54 6.31 7.73 5.35
N HIS A 55 5.15 7.81 6.00
CA HIS A 55 4.12 8.84 5.78
C HIS A 55 3.44 8.85 4.40
N THR A 56 3.78 7.92 3.51
CA THR A 56 3.13 7.80 2.19
C THR A 56 2.02 6.74 2.16
N TYR A 57 1.85 5.97 3.24
CA TYR A 57 0.90 4.85 3.31
C TYR A 57 1.10 3.77 2.22
N SER A 58 2.23 3.80 1.51
CA SER A 58 2.51 2.86 0.41
C SER A 58 2.63 1.40 0.89
N MET A 59 2.99 1.19 2.16
CA MET A 59 2.98 -0.12 2.80
C MET A 59 1.61 -0.80 2.75
N THR A 60 0.49 -0.09 2.84
CA THR A 60 -0.83 -0.70 3.10
C THR A 60 -1.22 -1.73 2.04
N GLN A 61 -0.98 -1.43 0.76
CA GLN A 61 -1.26 -2.36 -0.34
C GLN A 61 -0.24 -3.50 -0.37
N LEU A 62 1.04 -3.20 -0.14
CA LEU A 62 2.12 -4.19 -0.12
C LEU A 62 1.91 -5.21 1.00
N ILE A 63 1.60 -4.76 2.22
CA ILE A 63 1.40 -5.69 3.33
C ILE A 63 0.12 -6.51 3.15
N ALA A 64 -0.92 -5.96 2.53
CA ALA A 64 -2.11 -6.73 2.17
C ALA A 64 -1.77 -7.86 1.17
N HIS A 65 -0.92 -7.57 0.17
CA HIS A 65 -0.41 -8.55 -0.79
C HIS A 65 0.40 -9.66 -0.08
N GLU A 66 1.37 -9.27 0.75
CA GLU A 66 2.22 -10.24 1.43
C GLU A 66 1.45 -11.07 2.48
N LEU A 67 0.49 -10.46 3.19
CA LEU A 67 -0.39 -11.19 4.10
C LEU A 67 -1.27 -12.20 3.35
N ALA A 68 -1.76 -11.86 2.15
CA ALA A 68 -2.51 -12.80 1.34
C ALA A 68 -1.67 -14.01 0.90
N HIS A 69 -0.37 -13.83 0.64
CA HIS A 69 0.55 -14.96 0.46
C HIS A 69 0.63 -15.84 1.71
N THR A 70 0.73 -15.25 2.92
CA THR A 70 0.70 -16.06 4.16
C THR A 70 -0.61 -16.82 4.37
N LEU A 71 -1.69 -16.35 3.76
CA LEU A 71 -3.02 -16.97 3.72
C LEU A 71 -3.18 -17.95 2.54
N GLY A 72 -2.10 -18.31 1.84
CA GLY A 72 -2.11 -19.33 0.80
C GLY A 72 -2.52 -18.84 -0.60
N ALA A 73 -2.74 -17.54 -0.80
CA ALA A 73 -2.97 -17.00 -2.14
C ALA A 73 -1.67 -17.01 -2.97
N THR A 74 -1.76 -17.46 -4.22
CA THR A 74 -0.71 -17.25 -5.23
C THR A 74 -0.97 -15.95 -5.99
N HIS A 75 -0.02 -15.52 -6.82
CA HIS A 75 -0.28 -14.43 -7.75
C HIS A 75 -1.41 -14.81 -8.71
N ASP A 76 -2.20 -13.81 -9.11
CA ASP A 76 -3.24 -14.01 -10.11
C ASP A 76 -2.64 -14.50 -11.42
N GLY A 77 -3.23 -15.58 -11.95
CA GLY A 77 -2.75 -16.28 -13.15
C GLY A 77 -1.54 -17.19 -12.93
N ASP A 78 -1.13 -17.42 -11.68
CA ASP A 78 -0.17 -18.47 -11.33
C ASP A 78 -0.87 -19.82 -11.14
N GLN A 79 -0.54 -20.77 -12.02
CA GLN A 79 -1.12 -22.11 -12.05
C GLN A 79 -0.63 -23.01 -10.89
N SER A 80 0.28 -22.55 -10.04
CA SER A 80 0.78 -23.31 -8.88
C SER A 80 -0.19 -23.35 -7.69
N GLY A 81 -1.23 -22.51 -7.68
CA GLY A 81 -2.15 -22.37 -6.56
C GLY A 81 -3.23 -23.46 -6.46
N THR A 82 -3.78 -23.66 -5.26
CA THR A 82 -4.89 -24.60 -4.99
C THR A 82 -6.04 -23.88 -4.27
N PRO A 83 -7.24 -23.75 -4.88
CA PRO A 83 -7.60 -24.20 -6.23
C PRO A 83 -6.85 -23.41 -7.32
N LEU A 84 -6.87 -23.95 -8.54
CA LEU A 84 -6.14 -23.40 -9.68
C LEU A 84 -6.49 -21.93 -9.91
N ASN A 85 -5.46 -21.08 -10.05
CA ASN A 85 -5.68 -19.67 -10.30
C ASN A 85 -5.97 -19.43 -11.80
N SER A 86 -7.24 -19.28 -12.14
CA SER A 86 -7.70 -18.96 -13.50
C SER A 86 -7.83 -17.46 -13.78
N CYS A 87 -7.44 -16.60 -12.83
CA CYS A 87 -7.56 -15.15 -12.95
C CYS A 87 -6.43 -14.57 -13.82
N SER A 88 -6.66 -13.40 -14.40
CA SER A 88 -5.67 -12.77 -15.28
C SER A 88 -4.54 -12.13 -14.48
N ARG A 89 -3.28 -12.38 -14.89
CA ARG A 89 -2.08 -11.67 -14.41
C ARG A 89 -2.19 -10.14 -14.61
N GLY A 90 -2.90 -9.71 -15.65
CA GLY A 90 -3.13 -8.30 -15.98
C GLY A 90 -4.41 -7.71 -15.39
N GLY A 91 -5.12 -8.44 -14.53
CA GLY A 91 -6.37 -7.97 -13.92
C GLY A 91 -6.18 -6.81 -12.94
N GLY A 92 -4.95 -6.56 -12.49
CA GLY A 92 -4.60 -5.43 -11.63
C GLY A 92 -5.23 -5.49 -10.24
N TYR A 93 -5.60 -6.68 -9.77
CA TYR A 93 -6.01 -6.94 -8.39
C TYR A 93 -4.80 -6.93 -7.46
N LEU A 94 -5.03 -6.95 -6.14
CA LEU A 94 -3.97 -6.95 -5.13
C LEU A 94 -2.92 -8.04 -5.36
N MET A 95 -3.32 -9.24 -5.80
CA MET A 95 -2.39 -10.36 -6.06
C MET A 95 -1.87 -10.42 -7.50
N ALA A 96 -2.08 -9.39 -8.32
CA ALA A 96 -1.47 -9.35 -9.65
C ALA A 96 0.07 -9.34 -9.51
N PRO A 97 0.80 -10.11 -10.34
CA PRO A 97 2.27 -10.19 -10.28
C PRO A 97 2.96 -8.88 -10.72
N TYR A 98 2.22 -7.97 -11.35
CA TYR A 98 2.68 -6.65 -11.75
C TYR A 98 1.75 -5.59 -11.18
N THR A 99 2.33 -4.50 -10.69
CA THR A 99 1.57 -3.45 -10.01
C THR A 99 0.71 -2.62 -10.96
N LEU A 100 -0.38 -2.09 -10.40
CA LEU A 100 -1.22 -0.99 -10.92
C LEU A 100 -2.16 -1.35 -12.08
N GLY A 101 -3.33 -1.85 -11.70
CA GLY A 101 -4.54 -1.72 -12.52
C GLY A 101 -5.70 -1.14 -11.72
N ARG A 102 -6.86 -1.04 -12.36
CA ARG A 102 -8.07 -0.44 -11.76
C ARG A 102 -8.56 -1.17 -10.49
N ASN A 103 -8.20 -2.44 -10.32
CA ASN A 103 -8.66 -3.29 -9.23
C ASN A 103 -7.69 -3.36 -8.02
N ARG A 104 -6.70 -2.48 -7.94
CA ARG A 104 -5.62 -2.52 -6.93
C ARG A 104 -6.09 -2.44 -5.47
N GLY A 105 -7.35 -2.08 -5.22
CA GLY A 105 -7.97 -2.12 -3.90
C GLY A 105 -8.72 -3.41 -3.57
N HIS A 106 -8.69 -4.41 -4.45
CA HIS A 106 -9.52 -5.61 -4.38
C HIS A 106 -8.69 -6.88 -4.60
N PHE A 107 -9.10 -7.97 -3.93
CA PHE A 107 -8.66 -9.31 -4.27
C PHE A 107 -9.46 -9.86 -5.45
N SER A 108 -8.83 -10.68 -6.29
CA SER A 108 -9.54 -11.39 -7.35
C SER A 108 -10.42 -12.49 -6.75
N LYS A 109 -11.38 -13.00 -7.53
CA LYS A 109 -12.16 -14.18 -7.14
C LYS A 109 -11.26 -15.39 -6.84
N CYS A 110 -10.14 -15.53 -7.54
CA CYS A 110 -9.21 -16.65 -7.36
C CYS A 110 -8.44 -16.52 -6.05
N SER A 111 -7.93 -15.32 -5.74
CA SER A 111 -7.25 -15.07 -4.46
C SER A 111 -8.21 -15.30 -3.29
N ILE A 112 -9.45 -14.81 -3.39
CA ILE A 112 -10.48 -15.02 -2.35
C ILE A 112 -10.74 -16.52 -2.14
N GLN A 113 -10.91 -17.29 -3.21
CA GLN A 113 -11.13 -18.73 -3.14
C GLN A 113 -9.95 -19.46 -2.48
N GLN A 114 -8.71 -19.14 -2.88
CA GLN A 114 -7.52 -19.75 -2.28
C GLN A 114 -7.38 -19.43 -0.79
N ILE A 115 -7.61 -18.17 -0.41
CA ILE A 115 -7.62 -17.76 1.00
C ILE A 115 -8.69 -18.53 1.78
N GLN A 116 -9.90 -18.65 1.23
CA GLN A 116 -10.98 -19.39 1.88
C GLN A 116 -10.62 -20.87 2.06
N GLU A 117 -10.06 -21.52 1.05
CA GLU A 117 -9.65 -22.93 1.13
C GLU A 117 -8.48 -23.16 2.09
N PHE A 118 -7.55 -22.20 2.20
CA PHE A 118 -6.50 -22.25 3.20
C PHE A 118 -7.06 -22.08 4.62
N VAL A 119 -7.89 -21.04 4.85
CA VAL A 119 -8.46 -20.75 6.17
C VAL A 119 -9.35 -21.89 6.68
N LYS A 120 -10.10 -22.56 5.80
CA LYS A 120 -10.92 -23.73 6.17
C LYS A 120 -10.09 -24.86 6.80
N LYS A 121 -8.83 -25.01 6.41
CA LYS A 121 -7.91 -26.06 6.88
C LYS A 121 -7.20 -25.72 8.18
N LEU A 122 -7.31 -24.47 8.65
CA LEU A 122 -6.68 -24.04 9.90
C LEU A 122 -7.44 -24.58 11.10
N ASP A 123 -6.69 -24.87 12.17
CA ASP A 123 -7.26 -25.22 13.46
C ASP A 123 -8.06 -24.06 14.07
N GLU A 124 -9.07 -24.38 14.88
CA GLU A 124 -9.91 -23.36 15.52
C GLU A 124 -9.12 -22.41 16.42
N ASP A 125 -8.06 -22.91 17.08
CA ASP A 125 -7.21 -22.07 17.92
C ASP A 125 -6.41 -21.04 17.11
N CYS A 126 -6.05 -21.35 15.87
CA CYS A 126 -5.41 -20.38 14.97
C CYS A 126 -6.38 -19.29 14.51
N LYS A 127 -7.68 -19.62 14.36
CA LYS A 127 -8.72 -18.67 13.93
C LYS A 127 -9.13 -17.70 15.05
N LYS A 128 -8.87 -18.05 16.30
CA LYS A 128 -9.16 -17.18 17.45
C LYS A 128 -8.22 -15.98 17.47
N VAL A 129 -8.80 -14.79 17.61
CA VAL A 129 -8.04 -13.55 17.82
C VAL A 129 -7.53 -13.53 19.26
N SER A 130 -6.21 -13.57 19.43
CA SER A 130 -5.58 -13.60 20.77
C SER A 130 -5.32 -12.21 21.37
N SER A 131 -5.49 -11.14 20.60
CA SER A 131 -5.23 -9.76 21.03
C SER A 131 -6.53 -9.04 21.41
N GLU A 132 -6.69 -8.72 22.70
CA GLU A 132 -7.75 -7.82 23.20
C GLU A 132 -7.36 -6.34 23.13
N SER A 133 -6.09 -6.03 22.81
CA SER A 133 -5.62 -4.65 22.73
C SER A 133 -6.30 -3.91 21.58
N LYS A 134 -6.90 -2.75 21.87
CA LYS A 134 -7.35 -1.81 20.86
C LYS A 134 -6.14 -1.44 19.98
N PRO A 135 -6.28 -1.44 18.64
CA PRO A 135 -5.19 -1.04 17.77
C PRO A 135 -4.67 0.35 18.17
N TYR A 136 -3.35 0.53 18.13
CA TYR A 136 -2.63 1.75 18.56
C TYR A 136 -3.12 3.05 17.90
N GLN A 137 -3.96 2.96 16.87
CA GLN A 137 -4.57 4.09 16.14
C GLN A 137 -6.11 4.04 16.09
N ALA A 138 -6.78 3.41 17.07
CA ALA A 138 -8.25 3.29 17.11
C ALA A 138 -9.01 4.64 17.10
N ASN A 139 -8.32 5.78 17.22
CA ASN A 139 -8.91 7.11 17.25
C ASN A 139 -8.72 7.91 15.94
N THR A 140 -8.14 7.34 14.88
CA THR A 140 -8.12 8.03 13.59
C THR A 140 -9.52 8.08 12.99
N THR A 141 -10.01 9.28 12.70
CA THR A 141 -11.34 9.52 12.13
C THR A 141 -11.29 10.16 10.75
N VAL A 142 -10.09 10.23 10.15
CA VAL A 142 -9.87 10.92 8.88
C VAL A 142 -9.05 10.03 7.96
N LEU A 143 -9.43 10.00 6.69
CA LEU A 143 -8.72 9.27 5.65
C LEU A 143 -7.40 9.98 5.29
N PRO A 144 -6.34 9.24 4.95
CA PRO A 144 -5.00 9.81 4.79
C PRO A 144 -4.90 10.85 3.66
N GLY A 145 -5.69 10.70 2.60
CA GLY A 145 -5.76 11.64 1.48
C GLY A 145 -6.54 12.92 1.77
N THR A 146 -7.28 13.01 2.87
CA THR A 146 -8.02 14.23 3.23
C THR A 146 -7.08 15.35 3.67
N ASN A 147 -5.99 15.03 4.39
CA ASN A 147 -5.01 15.99 4.90
C ASN A 147 -3.65 15.93 4.17
N MET A 148 -3.57 15.17 3.07
CA MET A 148 -2.35 15.03 2.27
C MET A 148 -2.59 15.61 0.88
N SER A 149 -1.91 16.71 0.54
CA SER A 149 -1.93 17.21 -0.84
C SER A 149 -1.13 16.29 -1.76
N VAL A 150 -1.50 16.21 -3.03
CA VAL A 150 -0.79 15.40 -4.04
C VAL A 150 0.69 15.80 -4.17
N ILE A 151 1.00 17.09 -4.05
CA ILE A 151 2.38 17.60 -4.08
C ILE A 151 3.18 17.15 -2.85
N ASN A 152 2.58 17.22 -1.65
CA ASN A 152 3.25 16.76 -0.43
C ASN A 152 3.47 15.25 -0.47
N TYR A 153 2.50 14.49 -0.99
CA TYR A 153 2.68 13.06 -1.25
C TYR A 153 3.87 12.80 -2.17
N CYS A 154 3.99 13.52 -3.31
CA CYS A 154 5.12 13.37 -4.22
C CYS A 154 6.47 13.64 -3.52
N LYS A 155 6.57 14.72 -2.74
CA LYS A 155 7.78 15.08 -2.00
C LYS A 155 8.19 14.01 -0.98
N LEU A 156 7.21 13.43 -0.28
CA LEU A 156 7.45 12.35 0.68
C LEU A 156 7.83 11.03 -0.01
N LYS A 157 7.16 10.70 -1.11
CA LYS A 157 7.35 9.44 -1.85
C LYS A 157 8.67 9.41 -2.61
N HIS A 158 9.09 10.56 -3.12
CA HIS A 158 10.26 10.73 -3.96
C HIS A 158 11.24 11.73 -3.33
N PRO A 159 11.82 11.42 -2.16
CA PRO A 159 12.65 12.36 -1.39
C PRO A 159 13.96 12.75 -2.09
N HIS A 160 14.30 12.07 -3.20
CA HIS A 160 15.49 12.34 -4.00
C HIS A 160 15.32 13.54 -4.94
N PHE A 161 14.12 14.09 -5.09
CA PHE A 161 13.85 15.27 -5.90
C PHE A 161 13.43 16.45 -5.04
N CYS A 162 13.85 17.65 -5.43
CA CYS A 162 13.69 18.85 -4.60
C CYS A 162 12.29 19.47 -4.72
N ASP A 163 11.69 19.36 -5.91
CA ASP A 163 10.38 19.92 -6.16
C ASP A 163 9.58 19.09 -7.18
N PHE A 164 8.27 19.27 -7.14
CA PHE A 164 7.31 18.50 -7.94
C PHE A 164 6.19 19.36 -8.47
N THR A 165 5.71 19.03 -9.66
CA THR A 165 4.32 19.24 -10.06
C THR A 165 3.56 17.93 -10.00
N ALA A 166 2.23 18.02 -9.94
CA ALA A 166 1.33 16.89 -10.11
C ALA A 166 0.53 17.09 -11.39
N LYS A 167 0.38 16.03 -12.19
CA LYS A 167 -0.61 15.97 -13.27
C LYS A 167 -1.79 15.12 -12.80
N GLU A 168 -2.94 15.75 -12.67
CA GLU A 168 -4.15 15.13 -12.11
C GLU A 168 -5.17 14.72 -13.19
N GLU A 169 -4.74 14.61 -14.45
CA GLU A 169 -5.60 14.28 -15.61
C GLU A 169 -6.35 12.94 -15.44
N GLN A 170 -5.78 12.00 -14.68
CA GLN A 170 -6.35 10.68 -14.41
C GLN A 170 -6.92 10.57 -12.99
N MET A 171 -7.21 11.68 -12.31
CA MET A 171 -7.68 11.66 -10.92
C MET A 171 -9.08 11.02 -10.78
N ASN A 172 -9.88 11.03 -11.85
CA ASN A 172 -11.13 10.26 -11.93
C ASN A 172 -10.93 8.74 -11.82
N LYS A 173 -9.71 8.23 -12.08
CA LYS A 173 -9.27 6.85 -11.86
C LYS A 173 -8.40 6.73 -10.61
N CYS A 174 -8.37 7.75 -9.76
CA CYS A 174 -7.54 7.81 -8.56
C CYS A 174 -6.06 7.56 -8.82
N THR A 175 -5.58 8.11 -9.94
CA THR A 175 -4.18 8.11 -10.35
C THR A 175 -3.74 9.51 -10.73
N PHE A 176 -2.49 9.82 -10.46
CA PHE A 176 -1.88 11.09 -10.84
C PHE A 176 -0.39 10.89 -11.10
N GLU A 177 0.26 11.84 -11.74
CA GLU A 177 1.69 11.77 -12.01
C GLU A 177 2.45 12.76 -11.13
N CYS A 178 3.44 12.27 -10.37
CA CYS A 178 4.45 13.10 -9.73
C CYS A 178 5.53 13.44 -10.75
N CYS A 179 5.57 14.69 -11.20
CA CYS A 179 6.55 15.17 -12.17
C CYS A 179 7.62 16.00 -11.46
N PRO A 180 8.86 15.50 -11.32
CA PRO A 180 9.93 16.29 -10.73
C PRO A 180 10.13 17.59 -11.51
N ARG A 181 10.22 18.70 -10.79
CA ARG A 181 10.73 19.96 -11.33
C ARG A 181 12.23 20.01 -11.06
N GLY A 182 12.96 20.72 -11.92
CA GLY A 182 14.30 21.17 -11.57
C GLY A 182 15.32 20.96 -12.66
N ARG A 183 15.81 22.09 -13.18
CA ARG A 183 17.23 22.19 -13.55
C ARG A 183 17.98 22.38 -12.24
N VAL A 184 18.68 21.36 -11.78
CA VAL A 184 19.52 21.45 -10.58
C VAL A 184 20.85 22.12 -10.97
N LYS A 185 21.35 23.08 -10.18
CA LYS A 185 22.72 23.60 -10.35
C LYS A 185 23.62 22.92 -9.32
N CYS A 186 24.56 22.10 -9.78
CA CYS A 186 25.64 21.59 -8.94
C CYS A 186 26.67 22.70 -8.73
N TYR A 187 27.14 22.83 -7.50
CA TYR A 187 28.38 23.57 -7.22
C TYR A 187 29.52 22.56 -7.07
N TYR A 188 30.61 22.77 -7.82
CA TYR A 188 31.84 22.02 -7.65
C TYR A 188 32.66 22.68 -6.55
N VAL A 189 33.15 21.88 -5.60
CA VAL A 189 34.21 22.31 -4.68
C VAL A 189 35.52 21.79 -5.27
N GLU A 190 36.37 22.68 -5.79
CA GLU A 190 37.57 22.34 -6.57
C GLU A 190 38.58 21.45 -5.83
N GLN A 191 38.51 21.36 -4.50
CA GLN A 191 39.57 20.77 -3.68
C GLN A 191 39.50 19.25 -3.49
N LEU A 192 38.46 18.54 -3.97
CA LEU A 192 38.28 17.11 -3.62
C LEU A 192 38.10 16.12 -4.78
N HIS A 193 38.07 16.56 -6.04
CA HIS A 193 37.96 15.64 -7.20
C HIS A 193 36.87 14.54 -7.05
N GLU A 194 35.81 14.81 -6.28
CA GLU A 194 34.68 13.91 -6.07
C GLU A 194 33.35 14.64 -6.34
N LYS A 195 32.47 13.93 -7.05
CA LYS A 195 31.07 14.21 -7.42
C LYS A 195 30.35 15.27 -6.57
N CYS A 196 29.58 16.16 -7.23
CA CYS A 196 28.71 17.23 -6.69
C CYS A 196 28.45 17.22 -5.17
N THR A 197 29.06 18.13 -4.42
CA THR A 197 28.98 18.17 -2.94
C THR A 197 27.67 18.75 -2.42
N SER A 198 27.05 19.65 -3.20
CA SER A 198 25.77 20.29 -2.87
C SER A 198 24.98 20.64 -4.14
N ALA A 199 23.66 20.47 -4.09
CA ALA A 199 22.73 20.83 -5.15
C ALA A 199 21.73 21.86 -4.61
N VAL A 200 21.44 22.90 -5.38
CA VAL A 200 20.33 23.82 -5.08
C VAL A 200 19.35 23.82 -6.26
N ASP A 201 18.08 23.99 -5.95
CA ASP A 201 17.08 24.33 -6.95
C ASP A 201 17.35 25.75 -7.47
N ILE A 202 17.59 25.90 -8.77
CA ILE A 202 17.83 27.22 -9.40
C ILE A 202 16.62 28.15 -9.22
N GLN A 203 15.41 27.59 -9.11
CA GLN A 203 14.17 28.35 -8.99
C GLN A 203 13.87 28.78 -7.55
N ASN A 204 14.32 28.02 -6.56
CA ASN A 204 13.88 28.20 -5.18
C ASN A 204 15.02 28.35 -4.15
N SER A 205 16.29 28.27 -4.58
CA SER A 205 17.50 28.34 -3.74
C SER A 205 17.51 27.41 -2.52
N LEU A 206 16.64 26.39 -2.51
CA LEU A 206 16.53 25.42 -1.42
C LEU A 206 17.62 24.35 -1.54
N PRO A 207 18.28 23.95 -0.44
CA PRO A 207 19.23 22.84 -0.44
C PRO A 207 18.54 21.53 -0.82
N CYS A 208 19.03 20.88 -1.86
CA CYS A 208 18.56 19.58 -2.31
C CYS A 208 19.29 18.45 -1.56
N PRO A 209 18.59 17.42 -1.06
CA PRO A 209 19.22 16.41 -0.22
C PRO A 209 20.28 15.53 -0.92
N TYR A 210 20.25 15.29 -2.24
CA TYR A 210 21.27 14.45 -2.93
C TYR A 210 21.53 14.74 -4.43
N LYS A 211 22.65 14.17 -4.93
CA LYS A 211 23.33 14.29 -6.22
C LYS A 211 22.54 13.79 -7.44
N CYS A 212 21.71 14.62 -8.07
CA CYS A 212 21.35 14.41 -9.48
C CYS A 212 21.14 15.75 -10.19
N CYS A 213 22.22 16.30 -10.76
CA CYS A 213 22.10 17.20 -11.89
C CYS A 213 21.85 16.38 -13.15
N SER A 214 20.58 16.17 -13.51
CA SER A 214 20.26 15.81 -14.89
C SER A 214 20.05 17.08 -15.69
N ARG A 215 20.66 17.15 -16.88
CA ARG A 215 20.33 18.17 -17.89
C ARG A 215 19.01 17.84 -18.62
N GLU A 216 18.51 16.61 -18.47
CA GLU A 216 17.30 16.12 -19.10
C GLU A 216 16.07 16.31 -18.21
N THR A 217 14.91 16.45 -18.84
CA THR A 217 13.62 16.42 -18.13
C THR A 217 13.39 15.04 -17.54
N PHE A 218 13.25 14.95 -16.22
CA PHE A 218 12.91 13.70 -15.56
C PHE A 218 11.53 13.20 -15.99
N LYS A 219 11.39 11.88 -16.17
CA LYS A 219 10.09 11.25 -16.43
C LYS A 219 9.22 11.36 -15.16
N CYS A 220 7.93 11.59 -15.34
CA CYS A 220 6.98 11.59 -14.22
C CYS A 220 6.75 10.16 -13.69
N PHE A 221 6.42 10.06 -12.41
CA PHE A 221 6.09 8.82 -11.71
C PHE A 221 4.58 8.69 -11.59
N ASN A 222 4.02 7.57 -12.06
CA ASN A 222 2.61 7.26 -11.88
C ASN A 222 2.36 6.83 -10.43
N GLU A 223 1.44 7.50 -9.76
CA GLU A 223 1.09 7.27 -8.37
C GLU A 223 -0.41 7.00 -8.20
N THR A 224 -0.74 6.31 -7.12
CA THR A 224 -2.13 6.06 -6.71
C THR A 224 -2.54 7.09 -5.66
N ALA A 225 -3.70 7.72 -5.87
CA ALA A 225 -4.26 8.65 -4.91
C ALA A 225 -4.61 7.92 -3.60
N LEU A 226 -4.26 8.55 -2.47
CA LEU A 226 -4.64 8.05 -1.15
C LEU A 226 -6.16 8.08 -0.97
N ASP A 227 -6.68 7.15 -0.18
CA ASP A 227 -8.10 7.18 0.20
C ASP A 227 -8.43 8.53 0.86
N GLY A 228 -9.53 9.15 0.46
CA GLY A 228 -9.94 10.50 0.89
C GLY A 228 -9.47 11.65 -0.01
N THR A 229 -8.57 11.41 -0.98
CA THR A 229 -8.13 12.44 -1.95
C THR A 229 -9.31 12.86 -2.83
N SER A 230 -9.51 14.15 -3.08
CA SER A 230 -10.58 14.62 -3.98
C SER A 230 -10.33 14.17 -5.43
N CYS A 231 -11.37 13.71 -6.10
CA CYS A 231 -11.34 13.32 -7.52
C CYS A 231 -12.41 14.02 -8.36
N GLY A 232 -12.96 15.11 -7.85
CA GLY A 232 -14.02 15.88 -8.48
C GLY A 232 -14.95 16.53 -7.46
N LYS A 233 -15.96 17.25 -7.95
CA LYS A 233 -16.96 17.90 -7.10
C LYS A 233 -17.73 16.85 -6.30
N GLU A 234 -17.66 16.94 -4.97
CA GLU A 234 -18.33 16.02 -4.02
C GLU A 234 -17.97 14.54 -4.23
N ARG A 235 -16.72 14.28 -4.65
CA ARG A 235 -16.20 12.92 -4.84
C ARG A 235 -14.81 12.76 -4.22
N MET A 236 -14.51 11.54 -3.82
CA MET A 236 -13.21 11.17 -3.28
C MET A 236 -12.74 9.82 -3.80
N CYS A 237 -11.43 9.62 -3.76
CA CYS A 237 -10.80 8.34 -3.98
C CYS A 237 -10.99 7.42 -2.78
N PHE A 238 -11.41 6.18 -3.04
CA PHE A 238 -11.47 5.14 -2.04
C PHE A 238 -11.23 3.78 -2.70
N ARG A 239 -10.24 3.02 -2.21
CA ARG A 239 -9.84 1.70 -2.76
C ARG A 239 -9.53 1.74 -4.27
N GLY A 240 -9.01 2.87 -4.74
CA GLY A 240 -8.64 3.08 -6.14
C GLY A 240 -9.79 3.51 -7.06
N GLU A 241 -10.99 3.75 -6.52
CA GLU A 241 -12.13 4.24 -7.29
C GLU A 241 -12.58 5.64 -6.86
N CYS A 242 -13.02 6.46 -7.82
CA CYS A 242 -13.58 7.77 -7.54
C CYS A 242 -15.08 7.64 -7.22
N ILE A 243 -15.41 7.69 -5.93
CA ILE A 243 -16.77 7.49 -5.41
C ILE A 243 -17.36 8.81 -4.88
N PRO A 244 -18.69 8.93 -4.68
CA PRO A 244 -19.27 10.04 -3.93
C PRO A 244 -18.62 10.18 -2.55
N LEU A 245 -18.54 11.40 -2.01
CA LEU A 245 -18.04 11.63 -0.65
C LEU A 245 -18.76 10.73 0.35
N TRP A 246 -17.97 10.00 1.13
CA TRP A 246 -18.44 9.03 2.11
C TRP A 246 -17.53 9.06 3.33
N ASP A 247 -18.12 8.98 4.53
CA ASP A 247 -17.36 8.91 5.77
C ASP A 247 -17.36 7.45 6.27
N PRO A 248 -16.23 6.72 6.16
CA PRO A 248 -16.11 5.35 6.65
C PRO A 248 -16.18 5.26 8.20
N PHE A 249 -16.01 6.37 8.90
CA PHE A 249 -16.01 6.43 10.36
C PHE A 249 -17.36 6.87 10.94
N ARG A 250 -18.31 7.27 10.09
CA ARG A 250 -19.67 7.60 10.53
C ARG A 250 -20.32 6.34 11.09
N LYS A 251 -20.64 6.35 12.38
CA LYS A 251 -21.43 5.28 13.01
C LYS A 251 -22.73 5.14 12.23
N LYS A 252 -23.00 3.95 11.68
CA LYS A 252 -24.35 3.64 11.20
C LYS A 252 -25.28 3.81 12.38
N GLU A 253 -26.23 4.73 12.29
CA GLU A 253 -27.39 4.69 13.17
C GLU A 253 -28.01 3.31 12.98
N SER A 254 -28.22 2.61 14.10
CA SER A 254 -28.92 1.34 14.17
C SER A 254 -30.20 1.44 13.35
N SER A 255 -30.25 0.81 12.17
CA SER A 255 -31.50 0.52 11.52
C SER A 255 -32.22 -0.49 12.40
N THR A 256 -33.09 0.00 13.27
CA THR A 256 -34.07 -0.82 13.97
C THR A 256 -34.88 -1.51 12.86
N SER A 257 -34.67 -2.81 12.67
CA SER A 257 -35.58 -3.63 11.88
C SER A 257 -36.99 -3.45 12.45
N PRO A 258 -38.05 -3.26 11.63
CA PRO A 258 -39.42 -3.31 12.13
C PRO A 258 -39.64 -4.65 12.82
N ALA A 259 -40.29 -4.61 13.98
CA ALA A 259 -40.73 -5.80 14.69
C ALA A 259 -41.54 -6.69 13.74
N ALA A 260 -41.20 -7.98 13.70
CA ALA A 260 -41.99 -8.98 13.01
C ALA A 260 -43.37 -9.04 13.69
N ASP A 261 -44.41 -8.75 12.93
CA ASP A 261 -45.80 -8.94 13.33
C ASP A 261 -46.07 -10.45 13.44
N GLU A 262 -46.39 -10.92 14.64
CA GLU A 262 -46.88 -12.27 14.88
C GLU A 262 -48.30 -12.39 14.30
N SER A 263 -48.44 -13.09 13.17
CA SER A 263 -49.74 -13.61 12.72
C SER A 263 -49.80 -15.11 12.99
N SER A 264 -50.51 -15.45 14.06
CA SER A 264 -50.86 -16.78 14.51
C SER A 264 -51.67 -17.55 13.46
N THR A 265 -51.08 -18.62 12.92
CA THR A 265 -51.82 -19.69 12.24
C THR A 265 -52.71 -20.43 13.25
N LYS A 266 -54.02 -20.37 13.06
CA LYS A 266 -54.98 -21.24 13.75
C LYS A 266 -55.82 -21.98 12.70
N ALA A 267 -55.73 -23.31 12.72
CA ALA A 267 -56.68 -24.25 12.16
C ALA A 267 -56.47 -25.61 12.86
N PRO A 268 -57.47 -26.50 12.94
CA PRO A 268 -58.87 -26.37 12.55
C PRO A 268 -59.80 -25.89 13.69
#